data_AF-A0A3N9V7P7-F1
#
_entry.id   AF-A0A3N9V7P7-F1
#
_cell.length_a   1.000
_cell.length_b   1.000
_cell.length_c   1.000
_cell.angle_alpha   90.00
_cell.angle_beta   90.00
_cell.angle_gamma   90.00
#
_symmetry.space_group_name_H-M   'P 1'
#
loop_
_entity.id
_entity.type
_entity.pdbx_description
1 polymer ?
#
loop_
_entity_poly.entity_id
_entity_poly.type
_entity_poly.pdbx_seq_one_letter_code
_entity_poly.pdbx_strand_id
1 'polypeptide(L)' 'EHLMALANGAPILLITLDYDPAEMSGPPFATSPAQIERLFGGRYRIECLESAEVLAENPGLRNRGLTALTEATWRLQPR' A
#
# COMPACT_ATOMS: atom_id res chain seq x y z
N GLU A 1 -11.50 0.13 -7.90
CA GLU A 1 -12.55 0.88 -8.66
C GLU A 1 -13.60 1.56 -7.79
N HIS A 2 -14.24 0.87 -6.84
CA HIS A 2 -15.30 1.43 -5.98
C HIS A 2 -14.92 2.69 -5.19
N LEU A 3 -13.74 2.72 -4.56
CA LEU A 3 -13.27 3.87 -3.76
C LEU A 3 -13.19 5.17 -4.58
N MET A 4 -12.70 5.08 -5.82
CA MET A 4 -12.61 6.25 -6.71
C MET A 4 -13.98 6.79 -7.13
N ALA A 5 -14.97 5.91 -7.28
CA ALA A 5 -16.34 6.31 -7.62
C ALA A 5 -17.02 7.03 -6.45
N LEU A 6 -16.75 6.61 -5.21
CA LEU A 6 -17.31 7.25 -4.01
C LEU A 6 -16.63 8.59 -3.70
N ALA A 7 -15.33 8.71 -3.95
CA ALA A 7 -14.56 9.90 -3.60
C ALA A 7 -14.68 11.05 -4.61
N ASN A 8 -15.37 10.86 -5.74
CA ASN A 8 -15.55 11.85 -6.81
C ASN A 8 -14.25 12.58 -7.22
N GLY A 9 -13.14 11.83 -7.32
CA GLY A 9 -11.85 12.44 -7.62
C GLY A 9 -11.34 13.36 -6.50
N ALA A 10 -11.55 13.03 -5.23
CA ALA A 10 -10.86 13.70 -4.12
C ALA A 10 -9.40 13.22 -4.02
N PRO A 11 -8.47 14.03 -3.49
CA PRO A 11 -7.14 13.58 -3.10
C PRO A 11 -7.20 12.43 -2.09
N ILE A 12 -6.27 11.48 -2.20
CA ILE A 12 -6.22 10.30 -1.33
C ILE A 12 -4.84 10.22 -0.68
N LEU A 13 -4.81 10.04 0.64
CA LEU A 13 -3.65 9.55 1.37
C LEU A 13 -3.80 8.03 1.52
N LEU A 14 -2.90 7.27 0.90
CA LEU A 14 -2.95 5.81 0.89
C LEU A 14 -1.75 5.26 1.66
N ILE A 15 -2.01 4.37 2.63
CA ILE A 15 -0.97 3.62 3.35
C ILE A 15 -1.03 2.18 2.86
N THR A 16 0.12 1.61 2.49
CA THR A 16 0.24 0.24 2.00
C THR A 16 1.30 -0.52 2.75
N LEU A 17 1.07 -1.81 2.93
CA LEU A 17 2.06 -2.76 3.41
C LEU A 17 2.49 -3.64 2.24
N ASP A 18 3.80 -3.80 2.02
CA ASP A 18 4.38 -4.65 0.99
C ASP A 18 5.34 -5.66 1.64
N TYR A 19 5.14 -6.92 1.29
CA TYR A 19 5.88 -8.08 1.79
C TYR A 19 5.66 -9.24 0.81
N ASP A 20 6.47 -10.31 0.89
CA ASP A 20 6.30 -11.47 0.01
C ASP A 20 4.99 -12.23 0.34
N PRO A 21 3.98 -12.27 -0.57
CA PRO A 21 2.73 -12.96 -0.33
C PRO A 21 2.87 -14.47 -0.08
N ALA A 22 4.01 -15.08 -0.44
CA ALA A 22 4.30 -16.48 -0.13
C ALA A 22 4.58 -16.72 1.37
N GLU A 23 5.02 -15.70 2.10
CA GLU A 23 5.32 -15.80 3.54
C GLU A 23 4.05 -15.73 4.40
N MET A 24 3.03 -15.01 3.95
CA MET A 24 1.79 -14.81 4.72
C MET A 24 0.58 -14.55 3.82
N SER A 25 -0.50 -15.32 4.03
CA SER A 25 -1.75 -15.22 3.27
C SER A 25 -2.64 -14.01 3.62
N GLY A 26 -2.15 -13.05 4.41
CA GLY A 26 -2.94 -11.93 4.93
C GLY A 26 -4.06 -12.34 5.91
N PRO A 27 -4.91 -11.39 6.33
CA PRO A 27 -4.72 -9.94 6.24
C PRO A 27 -3.66 -9.43 7.24
N PRO A 28 -3.07 -8.23 7.05
CA PRO A 28 -3.22 -7.37 5.86
C PRO A 28 -2.63 -8.05 4.62
N PHE A 29 -3.16 -7.78 3.43
CA PHE A 29 -2.62 -8.31 2.17
C PHE A 29 -1.58 -7.35 1.60
N ALA A 30 -0.50 -7.88 1.03
CA ALA A 30 0.55 -7.07 0.41
C ALA A 30 0.00 -6.24 -0.77
N THR A 31 0.43 -4.99 -0.87
CA THR A 31 0.11 -4.09 -1.98
C THR A 31 1.39 -3.44 -2.49
N SER A 32 1.84 -3.90 -3.65
CA SER A 32 3.06 -3.37 -4.29
C SER A 32 2.81 -2.04 -5.01
N PRO A 33 3.86 -1.23 -5.24
CA PRO A 33 3.77 0.00 -6.02
C PRO A 33 3.15 -0.20 -7.41
N ALA A 34 3.48 -1.32 -8.09
CA ALA A 34 2.93 -1.65 -9.40
C ALA A 34 1.41 -1.87 -9.36
N GLN A 35 0.89 -2.44 -8.26
CA GLN A 35 -0.54 -2.57 -8.06
C GLN A 35 -1.23 -1.22 -7.88
N ILE A 36 -0.60 -0.28 -7.17
CA ILE A 36 -1.12 1.08 -6.98
C ILE A 36 -1.20 1.80 -8.32
N GLU A 37 -0.11 1.79 -9.10
CA GLU A 37 -0.06 2.38 -10.45
C GLU A 37 -1.14 1.80 -11.37
N ARG A 38 -1.28 0.47 -11.38
CA ARG A 38 -2.30 -0.22 -12.19
C ARG A 38 -3.73 0.17 -11.80
N LEU A 39 -4.00 0.38 -10.51
CA LEU A 39 -5.36 0.64 -10.00
C LEU A 39 -5.74 2.13 -10.05
N PHE A 40 -4.79 3.03 -9.85
CA PHE A 40 -5.05 4.46 -9.66
C PHE A 40 -4.41 5.35 -10.73
N GLY A 41 -3.32 4.93 -11.40
CA GLY A 41 -2.50 5.78 -12.27
C GLY A 41 -3.23 6.38 -13.47
N GLY A 42 -4.31 5.73 -13.92
CA GLY A 42 -5.17 6.25 -14.99
C GLY A 42 -5.99 7.48 -14.61
N ARG A 43 -6.28 7.70 -13.32
CA ARG A 43 -7.10 8.84 -12.83
C ARG A 43 -6.34 9.76 -11.87
N TYR A 44 -5.24 9.29 -11.30
CA TYR A 44 -4.46 9.99 -10.30
C TYR A 44 -3.00 10.11 -10.74
N ARG A 45 -2.38 11.23 -10.35
CA ARG A 45 -0.92 11.33 -10.18
C ARG A 45 -0.57 10.72 -8.83
N ILE A 46 0.32 9.74 -8.82
CA ILE A 46 0.75 9.01 -7.64
C ILE A 46 2.14 9.51 -7.24
N GLU A 47 2.36 9.72 -5.95
CA GLU A 47 3.63 10.13 -5.37
C GLU A 47 3.86 9.35 -4.07
N CYS A 48 5.01 8.69 -3.95
CA CYS A 48 5.44 8.13 -2.69
C CYS A 48 5.98 9.26 -1.81
N LEU A 49 5.37 9.46 -0.64
CA LEU A 49 5.83 10.44 0.34
C LEU A 49 6.88 9.82 1.28
N GLU A 50 6.68 8.56 1.65
CA GLU A 50 7.53 7.83 2.59
C GLU A 50 7.47 6.33 2.31
N SER A 51 8.59 5.65 2.51
CA SER A 51 8.71 4.19 2.44
C SER A 51 9.74 3.74 3.46
N ALA A 52 9.33 2.87 4.39
CA ALA A 52 10.17 2.41 5.49
C ALA A 52 10.01 0.91 5.72
N GLU A 53 11.11 0.27 6.14
CA GLU A 53 11.03 -1.07 6.72
C GLU A 53 10.51 -0.94 8.15
N VAL A 54 9.32 -1.51 8.43
CA VAL A 54 8.62 -1.41 9.71
C VAL A 54 8.40 -2.76 10.40
N LEU A 55 8.96 -3.86 9.91
CA LEU A 55 8.79 -5.19 10.48
C LEU A 55 9.23 -5.19 11.95
N ALA A 56 10.35 -4.54 12.29
CA ALA A 56 10.87 -4.43 13.65
C ALA A 56 9.80 -3.92 14.65
N GLU A 57 8.97 -2.98 14.21
CA GLU A 57 7.91 -2.34 15.00
C GLU A 57 6.59 -3.13 14.99
N ASN A 58 6.50 -4.17 14.16
CA ASN A 58 5.30 -4.99 13.96
C ASN A 58 5.52 -6.45 14.41
N PRO A 59 5.66 -6.72 15.73
CA PRO A 59 5.95 -8.07 16.23
C PRO A 59 4.87 -9.09 15.88
N GLY A 60 3.60 -8.68 15.78
CA GLY A 60 2.51 -9.56 15.37
C GLY A 60 2.66 -10.09 13.93
N LEU A 61 3.18 -9.27 13.02
CA LEU A 61 3.41 -9.67 11.62
C LEU A 61 4.69 -10.50 11.48
N ARG A 62 5.74 -10.16 12.23
CA ARG A 62 6.94 -11.00 12.35
C ARG A 62 6.63 -12.41 12.87
N ASN A 63 5.80 -12.51 13.92
CA ASN A 63 5.41 -13.81 14.50
C ASN A 63 4.58 -14.67 13.55
N ARG A 64 4.02 -14.07 12.49
CA ARG A 64 3.28 -14.76 11.43
C ARG A 64 4.18 -15.24 10.29
N GLY A 65 5.49 -15.05 10.39
CA GLY A 65 6.47 -15.60 9.46
C GLY A 65 7.05 -14.60 8.46
N LEU A 66 6.68 -13.31 8.55
CA LEU A 66 7.28 -12.30 7.68
C LEU A 66 8.75 -12.08 8.01
N THR A 67 9.57 -12.01 6.97
CA THR A 67 11.00 -11.72 7.06
C THR A 67 11.33 -10.28 6.69
N ALA A 68 10.46 -9.64 5.91
CA ALA A 68 10.50 -8.20 5.61
C ALA A 68 9.08 -7.62 5.53
N LEU A 69 8.94 -6.33 5.84
CA LEU A 69 7.70 -5.57 5.74
C LEU A 69 8.00 -4.10 5.45
N THR A 70 7.65 -3.64 4.25
CA THR A 70 7.72 -2.23 3.90
C THR A 70 6.37 -1.57 4.08
N GLU A 71 6.28 -0.51 4.86
CA GLU A 71 5.14 0.41 4.84
C GLU A 71 5.47 1.59 3.94
N ALA A 72 4.52 1.97 3.08
CA ALA A 72 4.66 3.14 2.22
C ALA A 72 3.41 4.03 2.31
N THR A 73 3.65 5.33 2.38
CA THR A 73 2.63 6.37 2.37
C THR A 73 2.64 7.09 1.02
N TRP A 74 1.47 7.15 0.39
CA TRP A 74 1.30 7.68 -0.96
C TRP A 74 0.33 8.86 -0.96
N ARG A 75 0.68 9.88 -1.73
CA ARG A 75 -0.22 10.97 -2.11
C ARG A 75 -0.74 10.71 -3.51
N LEU A 76 -2.06 10.59 -3.62
CA LEU A 76 -2.77 10.43 -4.89
C LEU A 76 -3.53 11.72 -5.16
N GLN A 77 -3.11 12.46 -6.18
CA GLN A 77 -3.78 13.68 -6.63
C GLN A 77 -4.59 13.41 -7.90
N PRO A 78 -5.86 13.81 -7.98
CA PRO A 78 -6.65 13.69 -9.21
C PRO A 78 -5.94 14.40 -10.37
N ARG A 79 -6.05 13.82 -11.57
CA ARG A 79 -5.54 14.43 -12.81
C ARG A 79 -6.45 15.53 -13.32
#